data_AF-A0A450SZC1-F1
#
_entry.id   AF-A0A450SZC1-F1
#
_cell.length_a   1.000
_cell.length_b   1.000
_cell.length_c   1.000
_cell.angle_alpha   90.00
_cell.angle_beta   90.00
_cell.angle_gamma   90.00
#
_symmetry.space_group_name_H-M   'P 1'
#
loop_
_entity.id
_entity.type
_entity.pdbx_description
1 polymer ?
#
loop_
_entity_poly.entity_id
_entity_poly.type
_entity_poly.pdbx_seq_one_letter_code
_entity_poly.pdbx_strand_id
1 'polypeptide(L)' 'METWEQILLGAAAILILLWFLPGTKKAVEEGPKGTKEDWLGIIKPIGMVIAFVILLILIARG' A
#
# COMPACT_ATOMS: atom_id res chain seq x y z
N MET A 1 2.72 36.02 -2.63
CA MET A 1 3.85 35.37 -1.95
C MET A 1 5.10 36.09 -2.37
N GLU A 2 5.82 36.60 -1.40
CA GLU A 2 7.09 37.29 -1.61
C GLU A 2 8.18 36.24 -2.00
N THR A 3 9.20 36.62 -2.77
CA THR A 3 10.17 35.66 -3.35
C THR A 3 10.93 34.89 -2.26
N TRP A 4 11.23 35.52 -1.11
CA TRP A 4 11.88 34.83 0.00
C TRP A 4 10.96 33.80 0.67
N GLU A 5 9.65 34.06 0.74
CA GLU A 5 8.69 33.08 1.25
C GLU A 5 8.70 31.81 0.41
N GLN A 6 8.78 31.93 -0.93
CA GLN A 6 8.85 30.76 -1.82
C GLN A 6 10.14 29.97 -1.63
N ILE A 7 11.27 30.67 -1.46
CA ILE A 7 12.58 30.04 -1.21
C ILE A 7 12.57 29.29 0.13
N LEU A 8 12.02 29.91 1.18
CA LEU A 8 11.89 29.29 2.51
C LEU A 8 10.99 28.06 2.49
N LEU A 9 9.87 28.11 1.75
CA LEU A 9 8.99 26.96 1.56
C LEU A 9 9.70 25.81 0.84
N GLY A 10 10.47 26.11 -0.21
CA GLY A 10 11.28 25.12 -0.92
C GLY A 10 12.35 24.48 -0.01
N ALA A 11 13.07 25.30 0.76
CA ALA A 11 14.05 24.81 1.72
C ALA A 11 13.42 23.95 2.82
N ALA A 12 12.26 24.36 3.36
CA ALA A 12 11.51 23.60 4.34
C ALA A 12 11.03 22.25 3.78
N ALA A 13 10.55 22.21 2.54
CA ALA A 13 10.15 20.96 1.89
C ALA A 13 11.33 19.99 1.76
N ILE A 14 12.51 20.47 1.37
CA ILE A 14 13.74 19.65 1.29
C ILE A 14 14.12 19.15 2.68
N LEU A 15 14.10 20.00 3.71
CA LEU A 15 14.42 19.60 5.09
C LEU A 15 13.46 18.53 5.62
N ILE A 16 12.16 18.67 5.35
CA ILE A 16 11.16 17.66 5.71
C ILE A 16 11.48 16.34 5.02
N LEU A 17 11.77 16.36 3.71
CA LEU A 17 12.14 15.15 2.99
C LEU A 17 13.40 14.52 3.60
N LEU A 18 14.45 15.28 3.85
CA LEU A 18 15.68 14.75 4.46
C LEU A 18 15.47 14.21 5.87
N TRP A 19 14.59 14.82 6.66
CA TRP A 19 14.26 14.36 8.02
C TRP A 19 13.47 13.06 8.03
N PHE A 20 12.48 12.94 7.14
CA PHE A 20 11.61 11.76 7.08
C PHE A 20 12.19 10.61 6.25
N LEU A 21 13.05 10.90 5.27
CA LEU A 21 13.67 9.89 4.40
C LEU A 21 14.36 8.73 5.15
N PRO A 22 15.18 8.94 6.20
CA PRO A 22 15.79 7.82 6.93
C PRO A 22 14.74 6.98 7.67
N GLY A 23 13.69 7.61 8.22
CA GLY A 23 12.62 6.91 8.92
C GLY A 23 11.77 6.08 7.98
N THR A 24 11.38 6.63 6.82
CA THR A 24 10.62 5.90 5.81
C THR A 24 11.44 4.77 5.20
N LYS A 25 12.74 4.98 4.95
CA LYS A 25 13.64 3.92 4.49
C LYS A 25 13.69 2.76 5.48
N LYS A 26 13.91 3.03 6.78
CA LYS A 26 13.88 1.97 7.81
C LYS A 26 12.54 1.26 7.88
N ALA A 27 11.43 2.00 7.84
CA ALA A 27 10.09 1.40 7.88
C ALA A 27 9.83 0.47 6.67
N VAL A 28 10.37 0.79 5.50
CA VAL A 28 10.27 -0.06 4.30
C VAL A 28 11.22 -1.26 4.38
N GLU A 29 12.43 -1.08 4.88
CA GLU A 29 13.44 -2.14 4.98
C GLU A 29 13.11 -3.18 6.07
N GLU A 30 12.68 -2.70 7.25
CA GLU A 30 12.39 -3.46 8.46
C GLU A 30 10.91 -3.84 8.60
N GLY A 31 10.03 -3.26 7.77
CA GLY A 31 8.60 -3.59 7.75
C GLY A 31 8.34 -5.06 7.39
N PRO A 32 7.20 -5.63 7.82
CA PRO A 32 6.85 -7.01 7.50
C PRO A 32 6.76 -7.19 5.99
N LYS A 33 7.69 -7.97 5.43
CA LYS A 33 7.67 -8.35 4.02
C LYS A 33 6.67 -9.48 3.88
N GLY A 34 5.64 -9.28 3.05
CA GLY A 34 4.66 -10.32 2.75
C GLY A 34 5.39 -11.59 2.30
N THR A 35 5.19 -12.67 3.04
CA THR A 35 5.79 -13.98 2.78
C THR A 35 4.93 -14.76 1.81
N LYS A 36 5.47 -15.85 1.23
CA LYS A 36 4.68 -16.78 0.42
C LYS A 36 3.46 -17.31 1.19
N GLU A 37 3.59 -17.45 2.51
CA GLU A 37 2.56 -17.97 3.39
C GLU A 37 1.41 -16.98 3.57
N ASP A 38 1.70 -15.67 3.61
CA ASP A 38 0.66 -14.62 3.62
C ASP A 38 -0.19 -14.63 2.34
N TRP A 39 0.47 -14.83 1.19
CA TRP A 39 -0.21 -14.97 -0.10
C TRP A 39 -1.04 -16.26 -0.18
N LEU A 40 -0.52 -17.37 0.36
CA LEU A 40 -1.27 -18.62 0.48
C LEU A 40 -2.44 -18.50 1.47
N GLY A 41 -2.30 -17.74 2.55
CA GLY A 41 -3.38 -17.48 3.50
C GLY A 41 -4.57 -16.77 2.84
N ILE A 42 -4.30 -15.86 1.89
CA ILE A 42 -5.31 -15.12 1.13
C ILE A 42 -5.94 -15.92 -0.02
N ILE A 43 -5.29 -16.98 -0.52
CA ILE A 43 -5.82 -17.74 -1.66
C ILE A 43 -7.13 -18.45 -1.33
N LYS A 44 -7.29 -18.91 -0.07
CA LYS A 44 -8.47 -19.64 0.40
C LYS A 44 -9.73 -18.75 0.43
N PRO A 45 -9.73 -17.57 1.07
CA PRO A 45 -10.90 -16.68 1.04
C PRO A 45 -11.21 -16.19 -0.39
N ILE A 46 -10.20 -15.88 -1.21
CA ILE A 46 -10.43 -15.50 -2.62
C ILE A 46 -11.09 -16.63 -3.40
N GLY A 47 -10.56 -17.86 -3.29
CA GLY A 47 -11.13 -19.02 -3.95
C GLY A 47 -12.58 -19.29 -3.52
N MET A 48 -12.89 -19.08 -2.24
CA MET A 48 -14.25 -19.20 -1.72
C MET A 48 -15.21 -18.18 -2.35
N VAL A 49 -14.79 -16.91 -2.47
CA VAL A 49 -15.59 -15.86 -3.11
C VAL A 49 -15.82 -16.19 -4.59
N ILE A 50 -14.79 -16.62 -5.31
CA ILE A 50 -14.92 -17.03 -6.72
C ILE A 50 -15.90 -18.19 -6.86
N ALA A 51 -15.76 -19.23 -6.04
CA ALA A 51 -16.64 -20.40 -6.07
C ALA A 51 -18.10 -20.01 -5.76
N PHE A 52 -18.31 -19.11 -4.79
CA PHE A 52 -19.63 -18.59 -4.46
C PHE A 52 -20.27 -17.84 -5.64
N VAL A 53 -19.52 -16.96 -6.30
CA VAL A 53 -20.03 -16.23 -7.49
C VAL A 53 -20.37 -17.19 -8.63
N ILE A 54 -19.54 -18.21 -8.88
CA ILE A 54 -19.83 -19.25 -9.89
C ILE A 54 -21.14 -19.97 -9.55
N LEU A 55 -21.32 -20.38 -8.29
CA LEU A 55 -22.54 -21.02 -7.82
C LEU A 55 -23.77 -20.13 -8.07
N LEU A 56 -23.68 -18.83 -7.77
CA LEU A 56 -24.77 -17.88 -8.03
C LEU A 56 -25.09 -17.78 -9.53
N ILE A 57 -24.07 -17.75 -10.40
CA ILE A 57 -24.26 -17.72 -11.85
C ILE A 57 -24.95 -18.99 -12.34
N LEU A 58 -24.57 -20.17 -11.81
CA LEU A 58 -25.18 -21.43 -12.17
C LEU A 58 -26.66 -21.49 -11.75
N ILE A 59 -26.99 -21.01 -10.55
CA ILE A 59 -28.38 -20.92 -10.07
C ILE A 59 -29.19 -19.92 -10.92
N ALA A 60 -28.61 -18.78 -11.28
CA ALA A 60 -29.31 -17.75 -12.05
C ALA A 60 -29.51 -18.10 -13.53
N ARG A 61 -28.74 -19.06 -14.06
CA ARG A 61 -28.81 -19.51 -15.46
C ARG A 61 -29.63 -20.80 -15.67
N GLY A 62 -29.91 -21.54 -14.59
CA GLY A 62 -30.81 -22.70 -14.59
C GLY A 62 -32.25 -22.29 -14.33
#